data_AF-A0AAD5Y186-F1
#
_entry.id   AF-A0AAD5Y186-F1
#
_cell.length_a   1.000
_cell.length_b   1.000
_cell.length_c   1.000
_cell.angle_alpha   90.00
_cell.angle_beta   90.00
_cell.angle_gamma   90.00
#
_symmetry.space_group_name_H-M   'P 1'
#
loop_
_entity.id
_entity.type
_entity.pdbx_description
1 polymer ?
#
loop_
_entity_poly.entity_id
_entity_poly.type
_entity_poly.pdbx_seq_one_letter_code
_entity_poly.pdbx_strand_id
1 'polypeptide(L)'
;MKVVGLVLTCEPVQGKDKLKEITVDIGEGEPVTIITNAPNIQEGSKTVVATIGTELEINGETIELKKTNVGGRPSFGMVCDSKLCGWKGGAEGIAVQIPEDIPVGSPCPVSKPRMGGFEQKEEELSIKDKKALEKAAKKAAAKEKRAAKKEAKTE
;
A
#
# COMPACT_ATOMS: atom_id res chain seq x y z
N MET A 1 -8.77 1.50 7.27
CA MET A 1 -8.59 0.65 6.07
C MET A 1 -7.10 0.38 5.84
N LYS A 2 -6.74 -0.79 5.27
CA LYS A 2 -5.35 -1.11 4.89
C LYS A 2 -5.14 -0.83 3.40
N VAL A 3 -4.16 -0.01 3.05
CA VAL A 3 -3.90 0.45 1.68
C VAL A 3 -2.44 0.28 1.30
N VAL A 4 -2.18 0.12 0.00
CA VAL A 4 -0.82 0.07 -0.55
C VAL A 4 -0.26 1.48 -0.60
N GLY A 5 0.87 1.70 0.06
CA GLY A 5 1.58 2.98 0.10
C GLY A 5 2.99 2.88 -0.47
N LEU A 6 3.48 3.98 -1.06
CA LEU A 6 4.84 4.13 -1.56
C LEU A 6 5.66 4.95 -0.56
N VAL A 7 6.79 4.41 -0.10
CA VAL A 7 7.72 5.14 0.77
C VAL A 7 8.43 6.21 -0.05
N LEU A 8 8.19 7.48 0.26
CA LEU A 8 8.82 8.63 -0.41
C LEU A 8 10.16 8.99 0.22
N THR A 9 10.27 8.91 1.55
CA THR A 9 11.50 9.20 2.29
C THR A 9 11.61 8.25 3.48
N CYS A 10 12.85 7.94 3.89
CA CYS A 10 13.12 7.11 5.04
C CYS A 10 14.32 7.66 5.82
N GLU A 11 14.06 8.31 6.95
CA GLU A 11 15.06 8.93 7.80
C GLU A 11 15.13 8.25 9.18
N PRO A 12 16.33 8.03 9.75
CA PRO A 12 16.45 7.51 11.11
C PRO A 12 16.03 8.57 12.15
N VAL A 13 15.31 8.15 13.20
CA VAL A 13 14.91 9.06 14.29
C VAL A 13 16.11 9.34 15.18
N GLN A 14 16.54 10.60 15.26
CA GLN A 14 17.63 11.03 16.15
C GLN A 14 17.29 10.69 17.61
N GLY A 15 18.17 9.93 18.27
CA GLY A 15 17.99 9.48 19.65
C GLY A 15 17.27 8.15 19.83
N LYS A 16 16.83 7.49 18.73
CA LYS A 16 16.29 6.13 18.77
C LYS A 16 16.78 5.30 17.59
N ASP A 17 17.88 4.59 17.78
CA ASP A 17 18.60 3.82 16.74
C ASP A 17 17.76 2.74 16.06
N LYS A 18 16.65 2.31 16.67
CA LYS A 18 15.75 1.27 16.14
C LYS A 18 14.52 1.83 15.40
N LEU A 19 14.27 3.14 15.47
CA LEU A 19 13.09 3.74 14.85
C LEU A 19 13.48 4.56 13.62
N LYS A 20 12.68 4.40 12.57
CA LYS A 20 12.78 5.16 11.33
C LYS A 20 11.50 5.95 11.14
N GLU A 21 11.65 7.22 10.82
CA GLU A 21 10.58 8.07 10.32
C GLU A 21 10.50 7.90 8.82
N ILE A 22 9.36 7.44 8.34
CA ILE A 22 9.10 7.30 6.91
C ILE A 22 7.92 8.17 6.50
N THR A 23 8.03 8.76 5.32
CA THR A 23 6.92 9.44 4.67
C THR A 23 6.38 8.51 3.60
N VAL A 24 5.08 8.20 3.66
CA VAL A 24 4.44 7.23 2.76
C VAL A 24 3.29 7.89 2.03
N ASP A 25 3.31 7.82 0.70
CA ASP A 25 2.18 8.20 -0.13
C ASP A 25 1.17 7.05 -0.19
N ILE A 26 -0.08 7.32 0.19
CA ILE A 26 -1.18 6.33 0.20
C ILE A 26 -2.18 6.55 -0.93
N GLY A 27 -1.93 7.51 -1.84
CA GLY A 27 -2.81 7.81 -2.96
C GLY A 27 -4.02 8.69 -2.62
N GLU A 28 -4.13 9.18 -1.39
CA GLU A 28 -5.11 10.20 -0.97
C GLU A 28 -4.62 11.65 -1.20
N GLY A 29 -3.43 11.82 -1.80
CA GLY A 29 -2.88 13.12 -2.19
C GLY A 29 -1.98 13.78 -1.15
N GLU A 30 -2.22 13.58 0.15
CA GLU A 30 -1.31 14.04 1.21
C GLU A 30 -0.50 12.86 1.76
N PRO A 31 0.84 12.90 1.73
CA PRO A 31 1.66 11.82 2.24
C PRO A 31 1.62 11.80 3.78
N VAL A 32 1.63 10.60 4.35
CA VAL A 32 1.53 10.40 5.80
C VAL A 32 2.87 10.07 6.42
N THR A 33 3.16 10.67 7.58
CA THR A 33 4.35 10.35 8.37
C THR A 33 4.07 9.18 9.31
N ILE A 34 4.91 8.15 9.24
CA ILE A 34 4.77 6.92 10.01
C ILE A 34 6.12 6.58 10.64
N ILE A 35 6.09 6.19 11.90
CA ILE A 35 7.28 5.68 12.58
C ILE A 35 7.25 4.17 12.56
N THR A 36 8.29 3.55 11.99
CA THR A 36 8.42 2.10 11.90
C THR A 36 9.75 1.61 12.43
N ASN A 37 9.77 0.38 12.95
CA ASN A 37 10.98 -0.35 13.35
C ASN A 37 11.35 -1.40 12.29
N ALA A 38 10.59 -1.51 11.20
CA ALA A 38 10.85 -2.52 10.18
C ALA A 38 12.25 -2.31 9.55
N PRO A 39 13.16 -3.30 9.64
CA PRO A 39 14.53 -3.14 9.15
C PRO A 39 14.60 -3.09 7.62
N ASN A 40 13.62 -3.69 6.94
CA ASN A 40 13.55 -3.87 5.49
C ASN A 40 12.82 -2.75 4.73
N ILE A 41 12.42 -1.66 5.41
CA ILE A 41 11.85 -0.47 4.77
C ILE A 41 12.97 0.40 4.21
N GLN A 42 12.81 0.82 2.95
CA GLN A 42 13.69 1.71 2.22
C GLN A 42 12.87 2.71 1.40
N GLU A 43 13.48 3.84 1.06
CA GLU A 43 12.92 4.80 0.10
C GLU A 43 12.59 4.12 -1.23
N GLY A 44 11.46 4.48 -1.84
CA GLY A 44 10.97 3.89 -3.08
C GLY A 44 10.32 2.51 -2.95
N SER A 45 10.32 1.91 -1.75
CA SER A 45 9.64 0.62 -1.52
C SER A 45 8.13 0.81 -1.41
N LYS A 46 7.35 -0.11 -2.00
CA LYS A 46 5.91 -0.18 -1.77
C LYS A 46 5.61 -1.13 -0.61
N THR A 47 4.75 -0.69 0.31
CA THR A 47 4.33 -1.45 1.49
C THR A 47 2.84 -1.31 1.75
N VAL A 48 2.32 -2.05 2.73
CA VAL A 48 0.93 -1.90 3.17
C VAL A 48 0.91 -1.05 4.43
N VAL A 49 0.07 -0.04 4.43
CA VAL A 49 -0.12 0.90 5.52
C VAL A 49 -1.55 0.80 6.04
N ALA A 50 -1.68 0.75 7.36
CA ALA A 50 -2.95 0.94 8.05
C ALA A 50 -3.08 2.41 8.47
N THR A 51 -4.14 3.07 7.99
CA THR A 51 -4.46 4.47 8.32
C THR A 51 -5.18 4.57 9.68
N ILE A 52 -5.31 5.78 10.20
CA ILE A 52 -6.06 6.05 11.44
C ILE A 52 -7.52 5.62 11.28
N GLY A 53 -8.10 5.07 12.35
CA GLY A 53 -9.44 4.48 12.35
C GLY A 53 -9.49 3.08 11.74
N THR A 54 -8.34 2.46 11.44
CA THR A 54 -8.29 1.04 11.08
C THR A 54 -8.29 0.18 12.33
N GLU A 55 -9.17 -0.81 12.36
CA GLU A 55 -9.10 -1.91 13.31
C GLU A 55 -8.07 -2.94 12.83
N LEU A 56 -7.02 -3.15 13.62
CA LEU A 56 -6.01 -4.16 13.39
C LEU A 56 -6.12 -5.25 14.45
N GLU A 57 -6.14 -6.50 14.02
CA GLU A 57 -6.05 -7.63 14.94
C GLU A 57 -4.58 -7.98 15.17
N ILE A 58 -4.10 -7.78 16.40
CA ILE A 58 -2.73 -8.04 16.82
C ILE A 58 -2.80 -9.09 17.92
N ASN A 59 -2.24 -10.28 17.69
CA ASN A 59 -2.25 -11.40 18.66
C ASN A 59 -3.65 -11.80 19.17
N GLY A 60 -4.69 -11.63 18.35
CA GLY A 60 -6.08 -11.93 18.72
C GLY A 60 -6.81 -10.77 19.43
N GLU A 61 -6.15 -9.62 19.60
CA GLU A 61 -6.77 -8.40 20.15
C GLU A 61 -7.05 -7.41 19.02
N THR A 62 -8.28 -6.90 18.94
CA THR A 62 -8.63 -5.84 17.99
C THR A 62 -8.23 -4.48 18.57
N ILE A 63 -7.29 -3.82 17.90
CA ILE A 63 -6.75 -2.51 18.27
C ILE A 63 -7.13 -1.51 17.20
N GLU A 64 -7.81 -0.45 17.61
CA GLU A 64 -8.17 0.67 16.74
C GLU A 64 -7.01 1.67 16.64
N LEU A 65 -6.53 1.94 15.44
CA LEU A 65 -5.42 2.86 15.21
C LEU A 65 -5.82 4.31 15.49
N LYS A 66 -5.13 4.95 16.42
CA LYS A 66 -5.29 6.37 16.76
C LYS A 66 -3.99 7.13 16.52
N LYS A 67 -4.09 8.43 16.30
CA LYS A 67 -2.94 9.33 16.21
C LYS A 67 -2.15 9.25 17.52
N THR A 68 -0.89 8.83 17.45
CA THR A 68 -0.04 8.67 18.62
C THR A 68 1.39 9.13 18.33
N ASN A 69 2.09 9.57 19.37
CA ASN A 69 3.47 10.01 19.26
C ASN A 69 4.39 8.82 19.59
N VAL A 70 5.09 8.33 18.59
CA VAL A 70 6.03 7.22 18.73
C VAL A 70 7.44 7.81 18.74
N GLY A 71 8.10 7.76 19.89
CA GLY A 71 9.48 8.24 20.01
C GLY A 71 9.69 9.72 19.79
N GLY A 72 8.70 10.54 20.16
CA GLY A 72 8.78 12.01 20.05
C GLY A 72 8.35 12.55 18.69
N ARG A 73 8.00 11.67 17.74
CA ARG A 73 7.46 12.04 16.43
C ARG A 73 6.00 11.59 16.29
N PRO A 74 5.15 12.37 15.61
CA PRO A 74 3.77 11.98 15.36
C PRO A 74 3.72 10.86 14.31
N SER A 75 3.01 9.77 14.62
CA SER A 75 2.75 8.67 13.68
C SER A 75 1.27 8.66 13.30
N PHE A 76 0.99 8.75 12.00
CA PHE A 76 -0.36 8.79 11.45
C PHE A 76 -0.80 7.44 10.85
N GLY A 77 -0.11 6.37 11.21
CA GLY A 77 -0.42 5.03 10.76
C GLY A 77 0.54 4.00 11.32
N MET A 78 0.42 2.78 10.81
CA MET A 78 1.31 1.66 11.09
C MET A 78 1.60 0.90 9.79
N VAL A 79 2.85 0.48 9.62
CA VAL A 79 3.23 -0.42 8.52
C VAL A 79 2.80 -1.84 8.88
N CYS A 80 2.11 -2.52 7.97
CA CYS A 80 1.63 -3.88 8.20
C CYS A 80 2.70 -4.92 7.85
N ASP A 81 2.85 -5.91 8.72
CA ASP A 81 3.58 -7.14 8.46
C ASP A 81 2.66 -8.23 7.86
N SER A 82 3.25 -9.39 7.53
CA SER A 82 2.51 -10.48 6.88
C SER A 82 1.39 -11.05 7.76
N LYS A 83 1.56 -11.10 9.09
CA LYS A 83 0.49 -11.57 9.99
C LYS A 83 -0.65 -10.56 10.04
N LEU A 84 -0.33 -9.26 10.11
CA LEU A 84 -1.35 -8.21 10.08
C LEU A 84 -2.13 -8.18 8.77
N CYS A 85 -1.52 -8.56 7.65
CA CYS A 85 -2.21 -8.73 6.38
C CYS A 85 -3.01 -10.04 6.29
N GLY A 86 -2.92 -10.93 7.27
CA GLY A 86 -3.58 -12.24 7.25
C GLY A 86 -2.91 -13.23 6.28
N TRP A 87 -1.65 -13.01 5.93
CA TRP A 87 -0.94 -13.87 4.99
C TRP A 87 -0.26 -15.04 5.71
N LYS A 88 -0.33 -16.22 5.09
CA LYS A 88 0.45 -17.39 5.54
C LYS A 88 1.93 -17.19 5.17
N GLY A 89 2.81 -17.27 6.16
CA GLY A 89 4.26 -17.19 5.98
C GLY A 89 4.81 -15.76 5.98
N GLY A 90 5.61 -15.46 7.01
CA GLY A 90 6.30 -14.18 7.19
C GLY A 90 6.83 -14.05 8.61
N ALA A 91 7.75 -13.12 8.82
CA ALA A 91 8.27 -12.80 10.13
C ALA A 91 7.54 -11.59 10.72
N GLU A 92 7.30 -11.63 12.03
CA GLU A 92 6.72 -10.53 12.78
C GLU A 92 7.68 -9.34 12.80
N GLY A 93 7.15 -8.13 12.61
CA GLY A 93 7.96 -6.91 12.55
C GLY A 93 8.70 -6.68 11.24
N ILE A 94 8.49 -7.52 10.22
CA ILE A 94 9.00 -7.30 8.86
C ILE A 94 7.91 -6.68 8.00
N ALA A 95 8.17 -5.49 7.45
CA ALA A 95 7.23 -4.81 6.59
C ALA A 95 6.94 -5.64 5.34
N VAL A 96 5.67 -5.72 4.97
CA VAL A 96 5.26 -6.33 3.70
C VAL A 96 5.79 -5.49 2.55
N GLN A 97 6.48 -6.12 1.59
CA GLN A 97 6.81 -5.49 0.32
C GLN A 97 5.81 -5.88 -0.76
N ILE A 98 5.35 -4.87 -1.49
CA ILE A 98 4.39 -5.01 -2.58
C ILE A 98 5.13 -4.82 -3.91
N PRO A 99 4.91 -5.67 -4.93
CA PRO A 99 5.49 -5.46 -6.24
C PRO A 99 4.95 -4.20 -6.89
N GLU A 100 5.72 -3.65 -7.82
CA GLU A 100 5.36 -2.39 -8.50
C GLU A 100 4.10 -2.50 -9.36
N ASP A 101 3.67 -3.71 -9.71
CA ASP A 101 2.44 -4.02 -10.45
C ASP A 101 1.17 -3.45 -9.78
N ILE A 102 1.19 -3.30 -8.45
CA ILE A 102 0.04 -2.80 -7.70
C ILE A 102 0.14 -1.27 -7.55
N PRO A 103 -0.88 -0.49 -7.98
CA PRO A 103 -0.86 0.96 -7.85
C PRO A 103 -1.04 1.39 -6.38
N VAL A 104 -0.47 2.54 -6.04
CA VAL A 104 -0.63 3.18 -4.74
C VAL A 104 -2.11 3.51 -4.50
N GLY A 105 -2.57 3.37 -3.26
CA GLY A 105 -3.99 3.53 -2.88
C GLY A 105 -4.85 2.28 -3.11
N SER A 106 -4.28 1.21 -3.68
CA SER A 106 -5.00 -0.06 -3.79
C SER A 106 -5.29 -0.66 -2.41
N PRO A 107 -6.40 -1.39 -2.22
CA PRO A 107 -6.63 -2.13 -0.99
C PRO A 107 -5.55 -3.19 -0.76
N CYS A 108 -5.30 -3.54 0.50
CA CYS A 108 -4.38 -4.62 0.85
C CYS A 108 -4.73 -5.91 0.09
N PRO A 109 -3.76 -6.54 -0.61
CA PRO A 109 -4.02 -7.81 -1.27
C PRO A 109 -4.37 -8.89 -0.25
N VAL A 110 -5.32 -9.75 -0.60
CA VAL A 110 -5.78 -10.88 0.24
C VAL A 110 -4.76 -11.99 0.38
N SER A 111 -3.74 -12.02 -0.48
CA SER A 111 -2.67 -13.02 -0.47
C SER A 111 -1.32 -12.39 -0.76
N LYS A 112 -0.25 -12.98 -0.22
CA LYS A 112 1.12 -12.51 -0.42
C LYS A 112 1.44 -12.47 -1.91
N PRO A 113 1.79 -11.30 -2.48
CA PRO A 113 2.16 -11.22 -3.88
C PRO A 113 3.44 -12.04 -4.10
N ARG A 114 3.46 -12.81 -5.19
CA ARG A 114 4.55 -13.73 -5.53
C ARG A 114 5.77 -12.91 -5.98
N MET A 115 6.57 -12.41 -5.03
CA MET A 115 7.94 -11.97 -5.34
C MET A 115 8.76 -13.24 -5.63
N GLY A 116 9.47 -13.26 -6.75
CA GLY A 116 10.16 -14.45 -7.25
C GLY A 116 11.11 -15.08 -6.21
N GLY A 117 10.88 -16.37 -5.93
CA GLY A 117 11.88 -17.31 -5.40
C GLY A 117 12.04 -17.42 -3.88
N PHE A 118 11.16 -18.19 -3.20
CA PHE A 118 11.47 -19.45 -2.47
C PHE A 118 10.16 -19.96 -1.82
N GLU A 119 9.59 -21.02 -2.43
CA GLU A 119 8.73 -22.12 -1.93
C GLU A 119 8.09 -22.04 -0.51
N GLN A 120 6.82 -22.37 -0.22
CA GLN A 120 5.88 -23.35 -0.81
C GLN A 120 4.39 -23.00 -0.56
N LYS A 121 3.59 -23.22 -1.62
CA LYS A 121 2.31 -23.95 -1.68
C LYS A 121 0.98 -23.28 -1.25
N GLU A 122 0.09 -23.29 -2.25
CA GLU A 122 -1.38 -23.23 -2.23
C GLU A 122 -2.05 -21.93 -1.73
N GLU A 123 -2.47 -21.10 -2.69
CA GLU A 123 -3.90 -21.11 -3.05
C GLU A 123 -4.07 -20.61 -4.49
N GLU A 124 -4.49 -21.54 -5.34
CA GLU A 124 -4.95 -21.26 -6.69
C GLU A 124 -6.43 -20.85 -6.56
N LEU A 125 -6.76 -19.56 -6.65
CA LEU A 125 -8.13 -19.17 -6.97
C LEU A 125 -8.18 -17.99 -7.96
N SER A 126 -8.51 -18.40 -9.18
CA SER A 126 -9.28 -17.66 -10.18
C SER A 126 -8.65 -16.44 -10.85
N ILE A 127 -7.86 -16.75 -11.88
CA ILE A 127 -7.46 -15.91 -13.00
C ILE A 127 -8.66 -15.66 -13.95
N LYS A 128 -9.85 -15.27 -13.45
CA LYS A 128 -11.01 -14.99 -14.32
C LYS A 128 -11.42 -13.53 -14.42
N ASP A 129 -11.11 -12.66 -13.45
CA ASP A 129 -11.58 -11.28 -13.51
C ASP A 129 -10.59 -10.27 -14.14
N LYS A 130 -9.31 -10.64 -14.31
CA LYS A 130 -8.30 -9.74 -14.91
C LYS A 130 -8.49 -9.50 -16.42
N LYS A 131 -9.24 -10.35 -17.13
CA LYS A 131 -9.48 -10.15 -18.59
C LYS A 131 -10.68 -9.26 -18.92
N ALA A 132 -11.52 -8.93 -17.93
CA ALA A 132 -12.67 -8.05 -18.13
C ALA A 132 -12.31 -6.56 -18.02
N LEU A 133 -11.36 -6.18 -17.15
CA LEU A 133 -11.06 -4.77 -16.90
C LEU A 133 -10.26 -4.08 -18.02
N GLU A 134 -9.42 -4.81 -18.76
CA GLU A 134 -8.62 -4.20 -19.83
C GLU A 134 -9.46 -3.83 -21.08
N LYS A 135 -10.59 -4.53 -21.29
CA LYS A 135 -11.45 -4.29 -22.47
C LYS A 135 -12.39 -3.08 -22.29
N ALA A 136 -12.59 -2.62 -21.05
CA ALA A 136 -13.39 -1.42 -20.76
C ALA A 136 -12.58 -0.12 -20.93
N ALA A 137 -11.31 -0.11 -20.54
CA ALA A 137 -10.45 1.09 -20.64
C ALA A 137 -10.15 1.51 -22.08
N LYS A 138 -10.02 0.56 -23.03
CA LYS A 138 -9.76 0.89 -24.44
C LYS A 138 -10.96 1.48 -25.19
N LYS A 139 -12.19 1.42 -24.65
CA LYS A 139 -13.39 1.93 -25.33
C LYS A 139 -13.74 3.39 -24.98
N ALA A 140 -13.17 3.95 -23.90
CA ALA A 140 -13.42 5.33 -23.49
C ALA A 140 -12.53 6.35 -24.26
N ALA A 141 -11.27 6.02 -24.52
CA ALA A 141 -10.32 6.93 -25.18
C ALA A 141 -10.65 7.26 -26.65
N ALA A 142 -11.45 6.43 -27.33
CA ALA A 142 -11.80 6.65 -28.74
C ALA A 142 -13.00 7.60 -28.95
N LYS A 143 -13.79 7.90 -27.91
CA LYS A 143 -15.02 8.69 -28.06
C LYS A 143 -14.79 10.20 -27.90
N GLU A 144 -13.73 10.61 -27.20
CA GLU A 144 -13.50 12.03 -26.87
C GLU A 144 -12.79 12.80 -28.00
N LYS A 145 -12.01 12.13 -28.85
CA LYS A 145 -11.35 12.80 -29.99
C LYS A 145 -12.29 13.18 -31.15
N ARG A 146 -13.58 12.85 -31.08
CA ARG A 146 -14.55 13.15 -32.15
C ARG A 146 -15.50 14.33 -31.85
N ALA A 147 -15.48 14.87 -30.63
CA ALA A 147 -16.31 16.03 -30.26
C ALA A 147 -15.61 17.37 -30.55
N ALA A 148 -14.28 17.45 -30.43
CA ALA A 148 -13.55 18.71 -30.60
C ALA A 148 -13.39 19.21 -32.05
N LYS A 149 -13.95 18.53 -33.07
CA LYS A 149 -13.83 18.94 -34.50
C LYS A 149 -15.12 19.51 -35.10
N LYS A 150 -16.19 19.71 -34.33
CA LYS A 150 -17.48 20.20 -34.86
C LYS A 150 -17.86 21.64 -34.50
N GLU A 151 -17.07 22.34 -33.69
CA GLU A 151 -17.38 23.72 -33.26
C GLU A 151 -16.49 24.80 -33.91
N ALA A 152 -15.69 24.45 -34.93
CA ALA A 152 -14.88 25.41 -35.68
C ALA A 152 -15.40 25.67 -37.12
N LYS A 153 -16.69 25.48 -37.37
CA LYS A 153 -17.29 25.78 -38.68
C LYS A 153 -18.72 26.31 -38.57
N THR A 154 -18.85 27.44 -37.88
CA THR A 154 -19.97 28.38 -38.07
C THR A 154 -19.38 29.78 -38.07
N GLU A 155 -18.79 30.16 -39.19
CA GLU A 155 -18.94 31.47 -39.84
C GLU A 155 -18.43 31.36 -41.29
#